data_AF-A0A5C7N570-F1
#
_entry.id   AF-A0A5C7N570-F1
#
_cell.length_a   1.000
_cell.length_b   1.000
_cell.length_c   1.000
_cell.angle_alpha   90.00
_cell.angle_beta   90.00
_cell.angle_gamma   90.00
#
_symmetry.space_group_name_H-M   'P 1'
#
loop_
_entity.id
_entity.type
_entity.pdbx_description
1 polymer ?
#
loop_
_entity_poly.entity_id
_entity_poly.type
_entity_poly.pdbx_seq_one_letter_code
_entity_poly.pdbx_strand_id
1 'polypeptide(L)'
;MQVIKRLIIGFAGTALLASCGAGGDDQGTEYAPNMYHSVAYEPYTQITDKEAGRWVTSIEYVRDSTESNFSDHAEYHNSNYLNPFHMNMRLPAPNTVSRNKSGYLPYRLKKDSLQFAAATLVSPLDTTAANAKAFLAEGKVLYETYCDHCHGAKGEGDGKVADKYAGVANLKGDAIKGVSEGHIFHVITMGKGLMQPHGSQISPEDRWKIARYVKSLQAAK
;
A
#
# COMPACT_ATOMS: atom_id res chain seq x y z
N MET A 1 -55.58 26.66 22.48
CA MET A 1 -54.42 27.47 22.01
C MET A 1 -53.11 27.13 22.72
N GLN A 2 -53.08 26.95 24.05
CA GLN A 2 -51.84 26.63 24.79
C GLN A 2 -51.27 25.22 24.49
N VAL A 3 -52.12 24.22 24.26
CA VAL A 3 -51.70 22.85 23.91
C VAL A 3 -51.02 22.80 22.53
N ILE A 4 -51.55 23.54 21.55
CA ILE A 4 -50.96 23.67 20.22
C ILE A 4 -49.59 24.38 20.30
N LYS A 5 -49.47 25.44 21.11
CA LYS A 5 -48.18 26.10 21.36
C LYS A 5 -47.14 25.15 21.97
N ARG A 6 -47.53 24.31 22.93
CA ARG A 6 -46.63 23.32 23.55
C ARG A 6 -46.22 22.21 22.58
N LEU A 7 -47.12 21.76 21.72
CA LEU A 7 -46.80 20.78 20.66
C LEU A 7 -45.84 21.36 19.62
N ILE A 8 -46.03 22.62 19.20
CA ILE A 8 -45.14 23.29 18.24
C ILE A 8 -43.75 23.49 18.84
N ILE A 9 -43.66 23.94 20.10
CA ILE A 9 -42.37 24.12 20.80
C ILE A 9 -41.67 22.77 21.00
N GLY A 10 -42.42 21.72 21.37
CA GLY A 10 -41.90 20.36 21.49
C GLY A 10 -41.35 19.85 20.17
N PHE A 11 -42.12 19.98 19.08
CA PHE A 11 -41.72 19.52 17.75
C PHE A 11 -40.50 20.28 17.20
N ALA A 12 -40.46 21.60 17.38
CA ALA A 12 -39.31 22.43 17.01
C ALA A 12 -38.05 22.07 17.82
N GLY A 13 -38.20 21.76 19.11
CA GLY A 13 -37.10 21.30 19.97
C GLY A 13 -36.51 19.95 19.51
N THR A 14 -37.36 18.99 19.13
CA THR A 14 -36.91 17.70 18.55
C THR A 14 -36.28 17.84 17.17
N ALA A 15 -36.78 18.73 16.31
CA ALA A 15 -36.21 18.97 14.99
C ALA A 15 -34.81 19.63 15.06
N LEU A 16 -34.58 20.48 16.07
CA LEU A 16 -33.26 21.10 16.32
C LEU A 16 -32.22 20.12 16.88
N LEU A 17 -32.64 19.08 17.61
CA LEU A 17 -31.75 18.04 18.13
C LEU A 17 -31.45 16.93 17.12
N ALA A 18 -32.25 16.82 16.05
CA ALA A 18 -31.98 15.98 14.89
C ALA A 18 -31.18 16.74 13.82
N SER A 19 -30.15 17.51 14.23
CA SER A 19 -29.28 18.16 13.26
C SER A 19 -28.54 17.09 12.44
N CYS A 20 -28.56 17.21 11.12
CA CYS A 20 -27.76 16.38 10.22
C CYS A 20 -26.28 16.50 10.59
N GLY A 21 -25.77 15.54 11.34
CA GLY A 21 -24.34 15.40 11.64
C GLY A 21 -23.77 14.31 10.75
N ALA A 22 -22.54 14.51 10.27
CA ALA A 22 -21.79 13.43 9.65
C ALA A 22 -21.61 12.28 10.65
N GLY A 23 -21.83 11.04 10.23
CA GLY A 23 -21.76 9.89 11.10
C GLY A 23 -21.93 8.56 10.35
N GLY A 24 -21.09 7.58 10.68
CA GLY A 24 -21.08 6.30 9.96
C GLY A 24 -20.77 6.51 8.47
N ASP A 25 -21.72 6.12 7.63
CA ASP A 25 -21.64 6.23 6.16
C ASP A 25 -22.14 7.59 5.62
N ASP A 26 -22.68 8.47 6.48
CA ASP A 26 -23.08 9.82 6.11
C ASP A 26 -21.89 10.77 6.26
N GLN A 27 -21.38 11.26 5.13
CA GLN A 27 -20.27 12.21 5.07
C GLN A 27 -20.67 13.63 5.52
N GLY A 28 -21.98 13.86 5.74
CA GLY A 28 -22.52 15.17 6.10
C GLY A 28 -22.73 16.06 4.87
N THR A 29 -23.05 17.32 5.13
CA THR A 29 -23.32 18.31 4.08
C THR A 29 -22.14 19.25 3.92
N GLU A 30 -21.69 19.46 2.69
CA GLU A 30 -20.61 20.38 2.37
C GLU A 30 -21.17 21.74 1.93
N TYR A 31 -20.58 22.82 2.45
CA TYR A 31 -20.91 24.19 2.02
C TYR A 31 -19.86 24.69 1.04
N ALA A 32 -20.29 25.10 -0.16
CA ALA A 32 -19.44 25.56 -1.25
C ALA A 32 -18.27 24.60 -1.62
N PRO A 33 -18.53 23.32 -1.96
CA PRO A 33 -17.49 22.32 -2.23
C PRO A 33 -16.82 22.45 -3.61
N ASN A 34 -16.79 23.66 -4.18
CA ASN A 34 -16.03 23.91 -5.38
C ASN A 34 -14.54 23.63 -5.10
N MET A 35 -13.90 22.81 -5.94
CA MET A 35 -12.50 22.38 -5.80
C MET A 35 -12.18 21.45 -4.62
N TYR A 36 -13.18 20.88 -3.92
CA TYR A 36 -12.92 19.90 -2.86
C TYR A 36 -12.57 18.52 -3.41
N HIS A 37 -13.18 18.18 -4.54
CA HIS A 37 -12.83 17.00 -5.33
C HIS A 37 -11.88 17.40 -6.45
N SER A 38 -10.84 16.60 -6.65
CA SER A 38 -9.88 16.82 -7.72
C SER A 38 -10.51 16.49 -9.07
N VAL A 39 -10.56 17.47 -9.97
CA VAL A 39 -10.85 17.22 -11.39
C VAL A 39 -9.71 16.40 -12.03
N ALA A 40 -8.48 16.57 -11.52
CA ALA A 40 -7.33 15.78 -11.93
C ALA A 40 -7.44 14.32 -11.46
N TYR A 41 -6.78 13.43 -12.21
CA TYR A 41 -6.66 12.02 -11.83
C TYR A 41 -5.79 11.85 -10.57
N GLU A 42 -6.43 11.55 -9.46
CA GLU A 42 -5.75 11.11 -8.24
C GLU A 42 -5.53 9.59 -8.28
N PRO A 43 -4.36 9.07 -7.85
CA PRO A 43 -3.99 7.66 -8.06
C PRO A 43 -5.00 6.63 -7.54
N TYR A 44 -5.62 6.89 -6.38
CA TYR A 44 -6.49 5.93 -5.70
C TYR A 44 -7.96 6.36 -5.60
N THR A 45 -8.35 7.43 -6.27
CA THR A 45 -9.76 7.82 -6.36
C THR A 45 -10.39 7.25 -7.62
N GLN A 46 -11.66 6.89 -7.53
CA GLN A 46 -12.39 6.34 -8.65
C GLN A 46 -13.86 6.77 -8.59
N ILE A 47 -14.14 8.02 -8.95
CA ILE A 47 -15.51 8.51 -9.08
C ILE A 47 -15.96 8.23 -10.52
N THR A 48 -16.75 7.17 -10.69
CA THR A 48 -17.22 6.71 -12.02
C THR A 48 -18.54 7.34 -12.43
N ASP A 49 -19.28 7.92 -11.47
CA ASP A 49 -20.52 8.63 -11.77
C ASP A 49 -20.19 9.93 -12.50
N LYS A 50 -20.66 10.02 -13.75
CA LYS A 50 -20.48 11.20 -14.61
C LYS A 50 -21.26 12.41 -14.12
N GLU A 51 -22.31 12.23 -13.31
CA GLU A 51 -23.14 13.34 -12.80
C GLU A 51 -22.70 13.80 -11.41
N ALA A 52 -21.68 13.17 -10.83
CA ALA A 52 -21.15 13.55 -9.52
C ALA A 52 -20.66 15.00 -9.50
N GLY A 53 -21.27 15.84 -8.66
CA GLY A 53 -20.95 17.27 -8.57
C GLY A 53 -21.62 18.15 -9.63
N ARG A 54 -22.64 17.66 -10.34
CA ARG A 54 -23.33 18.45 -11.38
C ARG A 54 -23.90 19.76 -10.84
N TRP A 55 -24.37 19.78 -9.61
CA TRP A 55 -24.97 20.94 -8.96
C TRP A 55 -23.97 22.05 -8.60
N VAL A 56 -22.66 21.76 -8.60
CA VAL A 56 -21.59 22.77 -8.41
C VAL A 56 -20.88 23.15 -9.70
N THR A 57 -21.21 22.51 -10.83
CA THR A 57 -20.53 22.80 -12.10
C THR A 57 -20.81 24.23 -12.53
N SER A 58 -19.75 25.04 -12.63
CA SER A 58 -19.83 26.35 -13.30
C SER A 58 -19.44 26.25 -14.78
N ILE A 59 -18.94 25.09 -15.20
CA ILE A 59 -18.53 24.82 -16.59
C ILE A 59 -19.73 24.21 -17.33
N GLU A 60 -20.12 24.82 -18.45
CA GLU A 60 -21.08 24.24 -19.39
C GLU A 60 -20.43 23.07 -20.14
N TYR A 61 -20.51 21.91 -19.53
CA TYR A 61 -20.19 20.63 -20.14
C TYR A 61 -21.22 20.36 -21.26
N VAL A 62 -20.80 20.56 -22.52
CA VAL A 62 -21.67 20.45 -23.70
C VAL A 62 -22.23 19.04 -23.82
N ARG A 63 -23.54 18.89 -23.60
CA ARG A 63 -24.29 17.62 -23.60
C ARG A 63 -24.39 16.93 -24.96
N ASP A 64 -23.97 17.61 -26.04
CA ASP A 64 -24.12 17.18 -27.42
C ASP A 64 -22.90 17.59 -28.27
N SER A 65 -21.69 17.27 -27.80
CA SER A 65 -20.54 17.29 -28.68
C SER A 65 -20.39 15.92 -29.32
N THR A 66 -20.61 15.86 -30.63
CA THR A 66 -20.21 14.73 -31.49
C THR A 66 -18.69 14.48 -31.48
N GLU A 67 -17.93 15.37 -30.85
CA GLU A 67 -16.53 15.20 -30.49
C GLU A 67 -16.42 14.57 -29.10
N SER A 68 -15.84 13.37 -29.07
CA SER A 68 -15.67 12.50 -27.90
C SER A 68 -14.67 13.00 -26.85
N ASN A 69 -14.54 14.31 -26.64
CA ASN A 69 -13.46 14.86 -25.83
C ASN A 69 -13.95 15.77 -24.70
N PHE A 70 -13.81 15.28 -23.48
CA PHE A 70 -13.72 16.05 -22.22
C PHE A 70 -14.96 16.78 -21.68
N SER A 71 -16.12 16.73 -22.34
CA SER A 71 -17.29 17.54 -21.94
C SER A 71 -18.51 16.79 -21.40
N ASP A 72 -18.47 15.45 -21.21
CA ASP A 72 -19.64 14.66 -20.76
C ASP A 72 -19.49 14.12 -19.33
N HIS A 73 -19.08 14.98 -18.40
CA HIS A 73 -19.00 14.65 -16.97
C HIS A 73 -19.19 15.90 -16.11
N ALA A 74 -19.37 15.72 -14.81
CA ALA A 74 -19.52 16.77 -13.82
C ALA A 74 -18.24 16.92 -12.98
N GLU A 75 -18.18 17.96 -12.15
CA GLU A 75 -16.99 18.44 -11.44
C GLU A 75 -16.22 17.34 -10.68
N TYR A 76 -16.92 16.35 -10.12
CA TYR A 76 -16.27 15.36 -9.24
C TYR A 76 -15.85 14.08 -9.97
N HIS A 77 -16.25 13.90 -11.22
CA HIS A 77 -15.85 12.72 -11.97
C HIS A 77 -14.34 12.78 -12.28
N ASN A 78 -13.60 11.78 -11.80
CA ASN A 78 -12.15 11.75 -11.96
C ASN A 78 -11.61 10.36 -12.34
N SER A 79 -12.43 9.53 -12.99
CA SER A 79 -12.02 8.19 -13.41
C SER A 79 -11.45 8.16 -14.83
N ASN A 80 -10.42 7.35 -15.03
CA ASN A 80 -9.78 7.18 -16.33
C ASN A 80 -10.56 6.20 -17.23
N TYR A 81 -11.27 6.74 -18.22
CA TYR A 81 -12.06 5.96 -19.19
C TYR A 81 -11.24 5.08 -20.13
N LEU A 82 -9.93 5.33 -20.28
CA LEU A 82 -9.03 4.52 -21.11
C LEU A 82 -8.58 3.24 -20.38
N ASN A 83 -8.83 3.14 -19.08
CA ASN A 83 -8.56 1.94 -18.31
C ASN A 83 -9.85 1.09 -18.25
N PRO A 84 -9.82 -0.20 -18.65
CA PRO A 84 -11.00 -1.08 -18.59
C PRO A 84 -11.63 -1.19 -17.19
N PHE A 85 -10.85 -0.96 -16.14
CA PHE A 85 -11.33 -0.98 -14.76
C PHE A 85 -11.61 0.41 -14.20
N HIS A 86 -11.60 1.46 -15.03
CA HIS A 86 -11.78 2.87 -14.65
C HIS A 86 -10.82 3.39 -13.56
N MET A 87 -9.74 2.66 -13.26
CA MET A 87 -8.72 3.09 -12.31
C MET A 87 -7.78 4.12 -12.94
N ASN A 88 -7.39 5.12 -12.17
CA ASN A 88 -6.41 6.13 -12.62
C ASN A 88 -5.00 5.55 -12.76
N MET A 89 -4.66 4.54 -11.96
CA MET A 89 -3.41 3.79 -12.10
C MET A 89 -3.46 2.83 -13.29
N ARG A 90 -2.53 3.00 -14.23
CA ARG A 90 -2.32 2.09 -15.36
C ARG A 90 -1.10 1.21 -15.10
N LEU A 91 -1.11 0.01 -15.68
CA LEU A 91 0.10 -0.80 -15.74
C LEU A 91 1.17 -0.07 -16.57
N PRO A 92 2.43 0.00 -16.11
CA PRO A 92 3.51 0.51 -16.93
C PRO A 92 3.67 -0.36 -18.17
N ALA A 93 4.19 0.24 -19.25
CA ALA A 93 4.44 -0.52 -20.47
C ALA A 93 5.39 -1.70 -20.18
N PRO A 94 5.19 -2.86 -20.84
CA PRO A 94 6.05 -4.01 -20.62
C PRO A 94 7.53 -3.69 -20.83
N ASN A 95 8.40 -4.26 -20.01
CA ASN A 95 9.86 -4.11 -20.09
C ASN A 95 10.42 -2.68 -19.87
N THR A 96 9.62 -1.74 -19.35
CA THR A 96 10.15 -0.43 -18.97
C THR A 96 11.02 -0.51 -17.71
N VAL A 97 12.12 0.22 -17.70
CA VAL A 97 13.02 0.34 -16.54
C VAL A 97 13.01 1.79 -16.06
N SER A 98 12.57 2.00 -14.83
CA SER A 98 12.60 3.34 -14.19
C SER A 98 14.03 3.71 -13.80
N ARG A 99 14.37 5.01 -13.92
CA ARG A 99 15.61 5.55 -13.36
C ARG A 99 15.43 5.72 -11.86
N ASN A 100 16.32 5.14 -11.06
CA ASN A 100 16.33 5.32 -9.60
C ASN A 100 17.68 5.80 -9.11
N LYS A 101 17.69 6.49 -7.95
CA LYS A 101 18.88 7.09 -7.35
C LYS A 101 19.98 6.06 -7.04
N SER A 102 19.58 4.85 -6.69
CA SER A 102 20.47 3.78 -6.27
C SER A 102 21.02 2.92 -7.43
N GLY A 103 20.61 3.21 -8.68
CA GLY A 103 21.03 2.47 -9.87
C GLY A 103 20.56 1.01 -9.93
N TYR A 104 19.59 0.60 -9.11
CA TYR A 104 19.08 -0.78 -9.12
C TYR A 104 18.38 -1.10 -10.44
N LEU A 105 18.83 -2.17 -11.09
CA LEU A 105 18.09 -2.75 -12.21
C LEU A 105 16.94 -3.64 -11.69
N PRO A 106 15.89 -3.86 -12.48
CA PRO A 106 14.84 -4.80 -12.12
C PRO A 106 15.41 -6.17 -11.80
N TYR A 107 14.90 -6.79 -10.74
CA TYR A 107 15.32 -8.13 -10.36
C TYR A 107 14.92 -9.15 -11.43
N ARG A 108 15.89 -9.90 -11.97
CA ARG A 108 15.66 -10.80 -13.12
C ARG A 108 15.68 -12.29 -12.79
N LEU A 109 16.05 -12.67 -11.56
CA LEU A 109 16.10 -14.09 -11.20
C LEU A 109 14.68 -14.63 -10.99
N LYS A 110 14.42 -15.80 -11.56
CA LYS A 110 13.15 -16.52 -11.42
C LYS A 110 13.06 -17.20 -10.05
N LYS A 111 11.85 -17.51 -9.59
CA LYS A 111 11.57 -18.09 -8.26
C LYS A 111 12.30 -19.42 -7.98
N ASP A 112 12.59 -20.19 -9.02
CA ASP A 112 13.32 -21.46 -8.97
C ASP A 112 14.85 -21.29 -8.86
N SER A 113 15.36 -20.07 -9.05
CA SER A 113 16.79 -19.76 -9.09
C SER A 113 17.40 -19.53 -7.70
N LEU A 114 16.86 -20.14 -6.65
CA LEU A 114 17.24 -19.87 -5.26
C LEU A 114 18.70 -20.24 -4.96
N GLN A 115 19.20 -21.39 -5.42
CA GLN A 115 20.61 -21.76 -5.22
C GLN A 115 21.55 -20.79 -5.96
N PHE A 116 21.19 -20.41 -7.18
CA PHE A 116 21.96 -19.44 -7.96
C PHE A 116 21.99 -18.08 -7.26
N ALA A 117 20.84 -17.60 -6.76
CA ALA A 117 20.75 -16.36 -6.01
C ALA A 117 21.59 -16.39 -4.73
N ALA A 118 21.57 -17.52 -4.01
CA ALA A 118 22.36 -17.70 -2.80
C ALA A 118 23.88 -17.65 -3.07
N ALA A 119 24.33 -18.13 -4.25
CA ALA A 119 25.73 -18.16 -4.62
C ALA A 119 26.24 -16.86 -5.27
N THR A 120 25.39 -16.11 -5.95
CA THR A 120 25.80 -14.99 -6.82
C THR A 120 25.42 -13.61 -6.29
N LEU A 121 24.35 -13.50 -5.49
CA LEU A 121 23.92 -12.19 -5.00
C LEU A 121 24.72 -11.78 -3.78
N VAL A 122 25.31 -10.59 -3.88
CA VAL A 122 26.03 -9.93 -2.80
C VAL A 122 25.32 -8.62 -2.50
N SER A 123 25.19 -8.32 -1.21
CA SER A 123 24.59 -7.06 -0.76
C SER A 123 25.45 -5.88 -1.22
N PRO A 124 24.86 -4.89 -1.92
CA PRO A 124 25.58 -3.68 -2.33
C PRO A 124 25.61 -2.62 -1.22
N LEU A 125 25.02 -2.90 -0.05
CA LEU A 125 24.99 -1.96 1.07
C LEU A 125 26.40 -1.69 1.58
N ASP A 126 26.67 -0.42 1.88
CA ASP A 126 27.92 -0.04 2.52
C ASP A 126 28.10 -0.77 3.87
N THR A 127 29.28 -1.34 4.06
CA THR A 127 29.64 -2.12 5.25
C THR A 127 30.56 -1.36 6.20
N THR A 128 30.87 -0.09 5.92
CA THR A 128 31.59 0.77 6.87
C THR A 128 30.91 0.76 8.25
N ALA A 129 31.71 0.82 9.32
CA ALA A 129 31.20 0.74 10.69
C ALA A 129 30.12 1.80 10.99
N ALA A 130 30.22 2.98 10.38
CA ALA A 130 29.25 4.06 10.51
C ALA A 130 27.87 3.66 9.98
N ASN A 131 27.80 3.09 8.78
CA ASN A 131 26.54 2.75 8.13
C ASN A 131 26.00 1.38 8.56
N ALA A 132 26.88 0.44 8.95
CA ALA A 132 26.49 -0.90 9.36
C ALA A 132 25.52 -0.92 10.56
N LYS A 133 25.73 -0.05 11.56
CA LYS A 133 24.83 0.06 12.71
C LYS A 133 23.47 0.65 12.33
N ALA A 134 23.46 1.67 11.48
CA ALA A 134 22.24 2.31 10.99
C ALA A 134 21.37 1.32 10.19
N PHE A 135 21.97 0.63 9.20
CA PHE A 135 21.26 -0.37 8.40
C PHE A 135 20.74 -1.55 9.23
N LEU A 136 21.45 -1.94 10.29
CA LEU A 136 20.96 -2.98 11.18
C LEU A 136 19.75 -2.52 11.99
N ALA A 137 19.74 -1.28 12.48
CA ALA A 137 18.62 -0.70 13.20
C ALA A 137 17.39 -0.51 12.29
N GLU A 138 17.60 -0.03 11.06
CA GLU A 138 16.53 0.07 10.04
C GLU A 138 15.99 -1.31 9.66
N GLY A 139 16.89 -2.28 9.43
CA GLY A 139 16.54 -3.67 9.13
C GLY A 139 15.68 -4.32 10.23
N LYS A 140 15.92 -3.97 11.50
CA LYS A 140 15.09 -4.39 12.63
C LYS A 140 13.66 -3.85 12.51
N VAL A 141 13.49 -2.54 12.30
CA VAL A 141 12.17 -1.92 12.17
C VAL A 141 11.39 -2.54 11.01
N LEU A 142 12.06 -2.73 9.87
CA LEU A 142 11.48 -3.39 8.71
C LEU A 142 11.08 -4.84 9.00
N TYR A 143 11.92 -5.60 9.71
CA TYR A 143 11.60 -6.97 10.11
C TYR A 143 10.38 -7.04 11.04
N GLU A 144 10.31 -6.17 12.05
CA GLU A 144 9.18 -6.06 12.97
C GLU A 144 7.88 -5.68 12.23
N THR A 145 7.99 -4.92 11.14
CA THR A 145 6.83 -4.49 10.33
C THR A 145 6.33 -5.58 9.39
N TYR A 146 7.23 -6.34 8.74
CA TYR A 146 6.86 -7.22 7.63
C TYR A 146 7.02 -8.72 7.92
N CYS A 147 7.84 -9.11 8.89
CA CYS A 147 8.30 -10.49 9.07
C CYS A 147 7.91 -11.09 10.44
N ASP A 148 7.93 -10.28 11.51
CA ASP A 148 7.68 -10.71 12.88
C ASP A 148 6.35 -11.43 13.07
N HIS A 149 5.28 -10.97 12.41
CA HIS A 149 3.95 -11.58 12.54
C HIS A 149 3.92 -13.09 12.24
N CYS A 150 4.79 -13.56 11.35
CA CYS A 150 4.98 -14.99 11.06
C CYS A 150 6.21 -15.56 11.77
N HIS A 151 7.37 -14.92 11.62
CA HIS A 151 8.65 -15.49 12.07
C HIS A 151 8.99 -15.23 13.54
N GLY A 152 8.24 -14.38 14.23
CA GLY A 152 8.44 -13.98 15.62
C GLY A 152 9.61 -13.02 15.81
N ALA A 153 9.65 -12.30 16.95
CA ALA A 153 10.56 -11.18 17.14
C ALA A 153 12.04 -11.61 17.17
N LYS A 154 12.28 -12.88 17.51
CA LYS A 154 13.61 -13.50 17.52
C LYS A 154 13.89 -14.37 16.28
N GLY A 155 12.93 -14.47 15.36
CA GLY A 155 13.05 -15.33 14.18
C GLY A 155 12.91 -16.82 14.48
N GLU A 156 12.20 -17.21 15.54
CA GLU A 156 12.09 -18.61 15.95
C GLU A 156 10.93 -19.35 15.27
N GLY A 157 10.19 -18.66 14.39
CA GLY A 157 9.04 -19.22 13.66
C GLY A 157 7.77 -19.28 14.51
N ASP A 158 7.71 -18.46 15.57
CA ASP A 158 6.70 -18.44 16.63
C ASP A 158 5.83 -17.17 16.62
N GLY A 159 5.77 -16.48 15.47
CA GLY A 159 4.86 -15.35 15.31
C GLY A 159 3.39 -15.78 15.43
N LYS A 160 2.49 -14.87 15.82
CA LYS A 160 1.06 -15.19 16.02
C LYS A 160 0.37 -15.82 14.81
N VAL A 161 0.87 -15.54 13.60
CA VAL A 161 0.35 -16.15 12.37
C VAL A 161 0.79 -17.60 12.21
N ALA A 162 1.94 -18.00 12.79
CA ALA A 162 2.42 -19.38 12.77
C ALA A 162 1.47 -20.37 13.48
N ASP A 163 0.65 -19.90 14.42
CA ASP A 163 -0.41 -20.71 15.05
C ASP A 163 -1.49 -21.20 14.05
N LYS A 164 -1.62 -20.50 12.92
CA LYS A 164 -2.60 -20.81 11.86
C LYS A 164 -1.97 -21.43 10.62
N TYR A 165 -0.69 -21.17 10.38
CA TYR A 165 0.03 -21.67 9.22
C TYR A 165 1.17 -22.58 9.64
N ALA A 166 1.03 -23.88 9.37
CA ALA A 166 2.11 -24.83 9.59
C ALA A 166 3.29 -24.57 8.64
N GLY A 167 4.50 -24.86 9.12
CA GLY A 167 5.72 -24.79 8.28
C GLY A 167 6.34 -23.40 8.15
N VAL A 168 5.98 -22.45 9.02
CA VAL A 168 6.77 -21.21 9.15
C VAL A 168 8.18 -21.58 9.60
N ALA A 169 9.17 -21.08 8.86
CA ALA A 169 10.56 -21.43 9.11
C ALA A 169 11.10 -20.72 10.37
N ASN A 170 11.76 -21.47 11.24
CA ASN A 170 12.64 -20.93 12.27
C ASN A 170 13.93 -20.44 11.61
N LEU A 171 14.09 -19.12 11.54
CA LEU A 171 15.22 -18.40 10.93
C LEU A 171 16.55 -18.69 11.61
N LYS A 172 16.54 -19.10 12.88
CA LYS A 172 17.72 -19.53 13.65
C LYS A 172 17.99 -21.03 13.56
N GLY A 173 17.05 -21.82 13.01
CA GLY A 173 17.18 -23.27 12.90
C GLY A 173 18.30 -23.70 11.95
N ASP A 174 18.88 -24.88 12.19
CA ASP A 174 20.04 -25.39 11.43
C ASP A 174 19.81 -25.46 9.93
N ALA A 175 18.56 -25.67 9.50
CA ALA A 175 18.17 -25.70 8.10
C ALA A 175 18.48 -24.39 7.34
N ILE A 176 18.46 -23.24 8.02
CA ILE A 176 18.63 -21.92 7.38
C ILE A 176 19.62 -20.98 8.06
N LYS A 177 20.16 -21.31 9.23
CA LYS A 177 21.20 -20.51 9.90
C LYS A 177 22.43 -20.23 9.02
N GLY A 178 22.77 -21.18 8.14
CA GLY A 178 23.94 -21.09 7.24
C GLY A 178 23.71 -20.37 5.91
N VAL A 179 22.48 -19.92 5.60
CA VAL A 179 22.22 -19.34 4.27
C VAL A 179 22.85 -17.96 4.10
N SER A 180 23.18 -17.59 2.85
CA SER A 180 23.72 -16.27 2.50
C SER A 180 22.64 -15.18 2.56
N GLU A 181 23.05 -13.92 2.65
CA GLU A 181 22.12 -12.78 2.53
C GLU A 181 21.39 -12.80 1.18
N GLY A 182 22.05 -13.23 0.11
CA GLY A 182 21.45 -13.40 -1.22
C GLY A 182 20.30 -14.41 -1.25
N HIS A 183 20.39 -15.48 -0.46
CA HIS A 183 19.28 -16.42 -0.27
C HIS A 183 18.07 -15.72 0.35
N ILE A 184 18.29 -14.98 1.44
CA ILE A 184 17.23 -14.29 2.19
C ILE A 184 16.59 -13.22 1.29
N PHE A 185 17.40 -12.42 0.59
CA PHE A 185 16.93 -11.43 -0.38
C PHE A 185 16.04 -12.07 -1.46
N HIS A 186 16.44 -13.20 -2.04
CA HIS A 186 15.66 -13.91 -3.05
C HIS A 186 14.31 -14.39 -2.49
N VAL A 187 14.33 -14.99 -1.30
CA VAL A 187 13.11 -15.47 -0.64
C VAL A 187 12.14 -14.32 -0.36
N ILE A 188 12.62 -13.18 0.14
CA ILE A 188 11.75 -12.01 0.34
C ILE A 188 11.19 -11.50 -1.00
N THR A 189 11.99 -11.58 -2.07
CA THR A 189 11.60 -11.09 -3.40
C THR A 189 10.55 -11.95 -4.08
N MET A 190 10.75 -13.26 -4.11
CA MET A 190 9.97 -14.21 -4.93
C MET A 190 9.07 -15.14 -4.11
N GLY A 191 9.19 -15.12 -2.78
CA GLY A 191 8.52 -16.04 -1.87
C GLY A 191 9.13 -17.44 -1.89
N LYS A 192 8.79 -18.27 -0.90
CA LYS A 192 9.22 -19.66 -0.80
C LYS A 192 8.18 -20.48 -0.05
N GLY A 193 7.76 -21.62 -0.64
CA GLY A 193 6.68 -22.42 -0.07
C GLY A 193 5.39 -21.59 0.07
N LEU A 194 4.84 -21.54 1.29
CA LEU A 194 3.65 -20.76 1.62
C LEU A 194 3.92 -19.25 1.77
N MET A 195 5.18 -18.84 1.95
CA MET A 195 5.53 -17.43 2.05
C MET A 195 5.36 -16.75 0.69
N GLN A 196 4.46 -15.77 0.63
CA GLN A 196 4.20 -14.96 -0.56
C GLN A 196 5.37 -14.00 -0.86
N PRO A 197 5.54 -13.54 -2.11
CA PRO A 197 6.55 -12.54 -2.44
C PRO A 197 6.24 -11.17 -1.81
N HIS A 198 7.23 -10.56 -1.17
CA HIS A 198 7.16 -9.19 -0.64
C HIS A 198 7.83 -8.16 -1.57
N GLY A 199 8.33 -8.57 -2.74
CA GLY A 199 9.07 -7.70 -3.66
C GLY A 199 8.30 -6.50 -4.21
N SER A 200 6.96 -6.52 -4.16
CA SER A 200 6.08 -5.38 -4.52
C SER A 200 5.90 -4.37 -3.39
N GLN A 201 6.15 -4.77 -2.14
CA GLN A 201 5.93 -3.95 -0.94
C GLN A 201 7.23 -3.39 -0.39
N ILE A 202 8.34 -4.13 -0.54
CA ILE A 202 9.64 -3.79 0.07
C ILE A 202 10.66 -3.46 -1.01
N SER A 203 11.31 -2.30 -0.88
CA SER A 203 12.35 -1.85 -1.81
C SER A 203 13.54 -2.82 -1.83
N PRO A 204 14.35 -2.88 -2.93
CA PRO A 204 15.55 -3.72 -2.95
C PRO A 204 16.52 -3.39 -1.81
N GLU A 205 16.71 -2.12 -1.51
CA GLU A 205 17.61 -1.69 -0.44
C GLU A 205 17.13 -2.19 0.94
N ASP A 206 15.84 -2.05 1.22
CA ASP A 206 15.24 -2.48 2.48
C ASP A 206 15.25 -3.99 2.63
N ARG A 207 15.08 -4.74 1.54
CA ARG A 207 15.25 -6.21 1.54
C ARG A 207 16.65 -6.62 1.96
N TRP A 208 17.69 -5.90 1.52
CA TRP A 208 19.06 -6.14 1.96
C TRP A 208 19.27 -5.80 3.44
N LYS A 209 18.67 -4.72 3.94
CA LYS A 209 18.70 -4.36 5.37
C LYS A 209 18.03 -5.43 6.23
N ILE A 210 16.86 -5.93 5.81
CA ILE A 210 16.17 -7.06 6.47
C ILE A 210 17.06 -8.31 6.45
N ALA A 211 17.65 -8.66 5.29
CA ALA A 211 18.52 -9.83 5.18
C ALA A 211 19.69 -9.77 6.18
N ARG A 212 20.30 -8.60 6.32
CA ARG A 212 21.37 -8.34 7.29
C ARG A 212 20.89 -8.48 8.73
N TYR A 213 19.69 -7.96 9.04
CA TYR A 213 19.10 -8.12 10.37
C TYR A 213 18.81 -9.59 10.69
N VAL A 214 18.28 -10.36 9.75
CA VAL A 214 18.07 -11.81 9.93
C VAL A 214 19.39 -12.54 10.18
N LYS A 215 20.48 -12.17 9.49
CA LYS A 215 21.83 -12.71 9.81
C LYS A 215 22.27 -12.38 11.24
N SER A 216 21.91 -11.21 11.76
CA SER A 216 22.19 -10.86 13.16
C SER A 216 21.40 -11.70 14.16
N LEU A 217 20.13 -12.01 13.87
CA LEU A 217 19.31 -12.93 14.68
C LEU A 217 19.90 -14.34 14.70
N GLN A 218 20.44 -14.79 13.57
CA GLN A 218 21.11 -16.09 13.44
C GLN A 218 22.43 -16.16 14.23
N ALA A 219 23.12 -15.03 14.41
CA ALA A 219 24.35 -14.94 15.18
C ALA A 219 24.10 -14.79 16.69
N ALA A 220 22.95 -14.23 17.08
CA ALA A 220 22.53 -14.17 18.47
C ALA A 220 22.27 -15.58 19.01
N LYS A 221 22.81 -15.87 20.20
CA LYS A 221 22.55 -17.14 20.92
C LYS A 221 21.09 -17.19 21.33
#